data_AF-A0A2E5YPI3-F1
#
_entry.id   AF-A0A2E5YPI3-F1
#
_cell.length_a   1.000
_cell.length_b   1.000
_cell.length_c   1.000
_cell.angle_alpha   90.00
_cell.angle_beta   90.00
_cell.angle_gamma   90.00
#
_symmetry.space_group_name_H-M   'P 1'
#
loop_
_entity.id
_entity.type
_entity.pdbx_description
1 polymer ?
#
loop_
_entity_poly.entity_id
_entity_poly.type
_entity_poly.pdbx_seq_one_letter_code
_entity_poly.pdbx_strand_id
1 'polypeptide(L)'
;MLIVLGLCINSISWLAFPGVGPGNLLERNLNIAAWSDLLILGEGRLFPDAAGIPTWSAGALLSLPATAVIAILGTLAGEWIQRHGEGPKRLILGLLGAGTAAILCGVAWGSVHPMIKAIWTGSFVLFASGIGLIATALFYVWIECKDRHGAIIRALEIMGRNSITAYLIHVFAVIVATLALRDGYARLAALSSPQIATFAVIGAILAMVFTPTWWMNRRGWILRI
;
A
#
# COMPACT_ATOMS: atom_id res chain seq x y z
N MET A 1 18.21 -11.05 -8.24
CA MET A 1 18.48 -9.64 -7.88
C MET A 1 17.52 -9.09 -6.82
N LEU A 2 16.19 -9.20 -6.98
CA LEU A 2 15.20 -8.72 -5.98
C LEU A 2 15.24 -9.51 -4.65
N ILE A 3 15.47 -10.83 -4.71
CA ILE A 3 15.72 -11.68 -3.53
C ILE A 3 17.02 -11.28 -2.82
N VAL A 4 18.01 -10.80 -3.56
CA VAL A 4 19.33 -10.38 -3.03
C VAL A 4 19.21 -9.05 -2.27
N LEU A 5 18.39 -8.11 -2.75
CA LEU A 5 18.04 -6.89 -1.99
C LEU A 5 17.27 -7.20 -0.70
N GLY A 6 16.36 -8.19 -0.73
CA GLY A 6 15.71 -8.72 0.46
C GLY A 6 16.70 -9.36 1.45
N LEU A 7 17.69 -10.10 0.96
CA LEU A 7 18.78 -10.69 1.76
C LEU A 7 19.73 -9.62 2.36
N CYS A 8 20.00 -8.53 1.63
CA CYS A 8 20.80 -7.42 2.11
C CYS A 8 20.12 -6.66 3.27
N ILE A 9 18.80 -6.42 3.20
CA ILE A 9 18.04 -5.78 4.29
C ILE A 9 17.94 -6.72 5.51
N ASN A 10 17.82 -8.04 5.29
CA ASN A 10 17.78 -9.06 6.35
C ASN A 10 19.05 -9.11 7.21
N SER A 11 20.22 -8.96 6.57
CA SER A 11 21.52 -9.15 7.23
C SER A 11 21.93 -7.94 8.07
N ILE A 12 21.46 -6.74 7.69
CA ILE A 12 21.87 -5.48 8.33
C ILE A 12 20.92 -5.16 9.50
N SER A 13 19.66 -5.61 9.45
CA SER A 13 18.64 -5.29 10.46
C SER A 13 18.89 -5.80 11.88
N TRP A 14 19.75 -6.80 12.06
CA TRP A 14 20.15 -7.35 13.36
C TRP A 14 21.47 -6.77 13.90
N LEU A 15 22.12 -5.89 13.14
CA LEU A 15 23.36 -5.24 13.56
C LEU A 15 23.06 -4.11 14.53
N ALA A 16 23.98 -3.87 15.47
CA ALA A 16 23.93 -2.68 16.32
C ALA A 16 24.24 -1.43 15.49
N PHE A 17 23.48 -0.37 15.73
CA PHE A 17 23.65 0.90 15.02
C PHE A 17 24.04 2.03 16.00
N PRO A 18 25.04 2.86 15.66
CA PRO A 18 25.40 4.02 16.46
C PRO A 18 24.21 4.96 16.67
N GLY A 19 23.94 5.35 17.92
CA GLY A 19 22.86 6.27 18.27
C GLY A 19 21.45 5.65 18.33
N VAL A 20 21.30 4.38 17.94
CA VAL A 20 20.01 3.66 17.99
C VAL A 20 20.03 2.49 18.96
N GLY A 21 21.15 1.75 19.07
CA GLY A 21 21.29 0.62 20.00
C GLY A 21 21.36 -0.74 19.30
N PRO A 22 21.15 -1.86 20.03
CA PRO A 22 21.17 -3.20 19.44
C PRO A 22 20.04 -3.34 18.42
N GLY A 23 20.35 -3.84 17.22
CA GLY A 23 19.36 -4.05 16.18
C GLY A 23 18.28 -5.03 16.61
N ASN A 24 17.07 -4.53 16.83
CA ASN A 24 15.88 -5.32 17.15
C ASN A 24 14.71 -4.88 16.27
N LEU A 25 14.33 -5.74 15.33
CA LEU A 25 13.20 -5.50 14.43
C LEU A 25 11.84 -5.48 15.13
N LEU A 26 11.71 -6.16 16.28
CA LEU A 26 10.47 -6.25 17.04
C LEU A 26 10.20 -5.00 17.88
N GLU A 27 11.25 -4.27 18.21
CA GLU A 27 11.17 -3.03 18.96
C GLU A 27 11.13 -1.82 18.04
N ARG A 28 10.38 -0.81 18.48
CA ARG A 28 10.22 0.39 17.70
C ARG A 28 11.49 1.22 17.76
N ASN A 29 11.86 1.81 16.63
CA ASN A 29 13.02 2.70 16.49
C ASN A 29 14.39 2.04 16.74
N LEU A 30 14.48 0.72 16.98
CA LEU A 30 15.73 -0.02 17.19
C LEU A 30 16.19 -0.77 15.94
N ASN A 31 16.02 -0.19 14.76
CA ASN A 31 16.30 -0.88 13.50
C ASN A 31 17.05 0.03 12.52
N ILE A 32 17.56 -0.59 11.46
CA ILE A 32 18.32 0.09 10.39
C ILE A 32 17.53 1.25 9.76
N ALA A 33 16.21 1.12 9.66
CA ALA A 33 15.32 2.15 9.13
C ALA A 33 15.37 3.40 10.01
N ALA A 34 15.26 3.23 11.33
CA ALA A 34 15.39 4.33 12.28
C ALA A 34 16.79 4.96 12.27
N TRP A 35 17.85 4.15 12.13
CA TRP A 35 19.21 4.67 12.01
C TRP A 35 19.41 5.48 10.72
N SER A 36 18.94 4.98 9.58
CA SER A 36 19.06 5.70 8.31
C SER A 36 18.26 7.00 8.31
N ASP A 37 17.08 6.99 8.93
CA ASP A 37 16.25 8.19 9.04
C ASP A 37 16.89 9.20 9.99
N LEU A 38 17.46 8.76 11.12
CA LEU A 38 18.22 9.62 12.03
C LEU A 38 19.42 10.28 11.34
N LEU A 39 20.19 9.49 10.57
CA LEU A 39 21.37 9.97 9.87
C LEU A 39 21.04 11.06 8.83
N ILE A 40 19.90 10.94 8.16
CA ILE A 40 19.56 11.74 6.97
C ILE A 40 18.59 12.88 7.30
N LEU A 41 17.63 12.64 8.19
CA LEU A 41 16.56 13.59 8.53
C LEU A 41 16.81 14.32 9.87
N GLY A 42 17.65 13.77 10.75
CA GLY A 42 17.95 14.31 12.08
C GLY A 42 16.80 14.13 13.09
N GLU A 43 17.09 14.37 14.37
CA GLU A 43 16.19 14.11 15.53
C GLU A 43 14.86 14.90 15.51
N GLY A 44 14.80 16.03 14.80
CA GLY A 44 13.66 16.96 14.83
C GLY A 44 12.46 16.60 13.95
N ARG A 45 12.47 15.46 13.23
CA ARG A 45 11.45 15.10 12.23
C ARG A 45 10.69 13.80 12.53
N LEU A 46 10.57 13.45 13.81
CA LEU A 46 9.74 12.36 14.27
C LEU A 46 8.26 12.70 14.08
N PHE A 47 7.53 11.90 13.29
CA PHE A 47 6.07 12.02 13.23
C PHE A 47 5.45 11.09 14.29
N PRO A 48 4.50 11.58 15.09
CA PRO A 48 3.77 10.72 16.01
C PRO A 48 2.97 9.69 15.23
N ASP A 49 2.98 8.44 15.69
CA ASP A 49 2.07 7.43 15.16
C ASP A 49 0.63 7.66 15.65
N ALA A 50 -0.29 6.76 15.27
CA ALA A 50 -1.68 6.82 15.70
C ALA A 50 -1.88 6.74 17.24
N ALA A 51 -0.87 6.28 17.98
CA ALA A 51 -0.86 6.23 19.44
C ALA A 51 -0.16 7.45 20.08
N GLY A 52 0.29 8.43 19.27
CA GLY A 52 0.99 9.62 19.73
C GLY A 52 2.45 9.36 20.16
N ILE A 53 2.98 8.17 19.91
CA ILE A 53 4.37 7.85 20.20
C ILE A 53 5.22 8.53 19.11
N PRO A 54 6.26 9.32 19.45
CA PRO A 54 7.18 9.88 18.47
C PRO A 54 7.90 8.74 17.76
N THR A 55 7.68 8.61 16.46
CA THR A 55 8.23 7.50 15.71
C THR A 55 8.92 8.02 14.48
N TRP A 56 10.01 7.34 14.09
CA TRP A 56 10.55 7.49 12.75
C TRP A 56 9.52 6.88 11.82
N SER A 57 8.50 7.68 11.49
CA SER A 57 7.40 7.23 10.66
C SER A 57 7.99 7.06 9.26
N ALA A 58 8.02 5.82 8.83
CA ALA A 58 8.66 5.36 7.61
C ALA A 58 10.17 5.43 7.69
N GLY A 59 10.80 4.25 7.84
CA GLY A 59 12.11 3.93 7.29
C GLY A 59 12.16 4.21 5.80
N ALA A 60 11.96 5.45 5.39
CA ALA A 60 11.44 5.81 4.08
C ALA A 60 12.45 5.38 3.04
N LEU A 61 13.73 5.64 3.29
CA LEU A 61 14.83 5.36 2.36
C LEU A 61 15.11 3.86 2.22
N LEU A 62 15.01 3.07 3.29
CA LEU A 62 15.19 1.61 3.24
C LEU A 62 13.92 0.87 2.81
N SER A 63 12.77 1.52 2.90
CA SER A 63 11.50 1.03 2.35
C SER A 63 11.40 1.28 0.85
N LEU A 64 12.15 2.23 0.26
CA LEU A 64 12.13 2.51 -1.18
C LEU A 64 12.49 1.30 -2.05
N PRO A 65 13.58 0.54 -1.77
CA PRO A 65 13.87 -0.66 -2.55
C PRO A 65 12.76 -1.72 -2.41
N ALA A 66 12.19 -1.87 -1.22
CA ALA A 66 11.12 -2.82 -0.94
C ALA A 66 9.82 -2.46 -1.69
N THR A 67 9.45 -1.19 -1.72
CA THR A 67 8.29 -0.70 -2.50
C THR A 67 8.56 -0.71 -4.01
N ALA A 68 9.80 -0.51 -4.44
CA ALA A 68 10.19 -0.69 -5.83
C ALA A 68 10.03 -2.16 -6.27
N VAL A 69 10.40 -3.13 -5.42
CA VAL A 69 10.22 -4.56 -5.70
C VAL A 69 8.75 -4.90 -5.96
N ILE A 70 7.83 -4.45 -5.10
CA ILE A 70 6.39 -4.74 -5.30
C ILE A 70 5.85 -4.06 -6.56
N ALA A 71 6.31 -2.84 -6.88
CA ALA A 71 5.94 -2.15 -8.12
C ALA A 71 6.42 -2.90 -9.36
N ILE A 72 7.68 -3.39 -9.36
CA ILE A 72 8.25 -4.20 -10.43
C ILE A 72 7.49 -5.53 -10.60
N LEU A 73 7.13 -6.20 -9.49
CA LEU A 73 6.32 -7.41 -9.55
C LEU A 73 4.93 -7.12 -10.17
N GLY A 74 4.35 -5.97 -9.85
CA GLY A 74 3.10 -5.50 -10.46
C GLY A 74 3.22 -5.27 -11.98
N THR A 75 4.28 -4.62 -12.45
CA THR A 75 4.50 -4.43 -13.90
C THR A 75 4.75 -5.76 -14.61
N LEU A 76 5.51 -6.67 -14.01
CA LEU A 76 5.72 -8.02 -14.56
C LEU A 76 4.40 -8.81 -14.65
N ALA A 77 3.52 -8.68 -13.66
CA ALA A 77 2.18 -9.28 -13.71
C ALA A 77 1.33 -8.68 -14.85
N GLY A 78 1.40 -7.36 -15.05
CA GLY A 78 0.75 -6.68 -16.17
C GLY A 78 1.27 -7.15 -17.54
N GLU A 79 2.59 -7.28 -17.70
CA GLU A 79 3.20 -7.84 -18.91
C GLU A 79 2.77 -9.30 -19.15
N TRP A 80 2.71 -10.11 -18.09
CA TRP A 80 2.26 -11.50 -18.18
C TRP A 80 0.83 -11.59 -18.73
N ILE A 81 -0.07 -10.73 -18.23
CA ILE A 81 -1.46 -10.64 -18.69
C ILE A 81 -1.51 -10.25 -20.17
N GLN A 82 -0.76 -9.23 -20.57
CA GLN A 82 -0.74 -8.78 -21.97
C GLN A 82 -0.24 -9.89 -22.92
N ARG A 83 0.76 -10.69 -22.51
CA ARG A 83 1.33 -11.76 -23.34
C ARG A 83 0.49 -13.03 -23.41
N HIS A 84 -0.33 -13.30 -22.39
CA HIS A 84 -1.08 -14.56 -22.27
C HIS A 84 -2.59 -14.39 -22.25
N GLY A 85 -3.11 -13.20 -22.58
CA GLY A 85 -4.53 -12.87 -22.53
C GLY A 85 -5.42 -13.79 -23.40
N GLU A 86 -4.88 -14.35 -24.48
CA GLU A 86 -5.59 -15.29 -25.36
C GLU A 86 -5.78 -16.68 -24.75
N GLY A 87 -5.04 -17.02 -23.68
CA GLY A 87 -5.15 -18.27 -22.96
C GLY A 87 -5.56 -18.07 -21.50
N PRO A 88 -6.85 -17.74 -21.21
CA PRO A 88 -7.30 -17.34 -19.87
C PRO A 88 -6.89 -18.33 -18.78
N LYS A 89 -7.03 -19.64 -19.05
CA LYS A 89 -6.67 -20.68 -18.08
C LYS A 89 -5.19 -20.65 -17.69
N ARG A 90 -4.27 -20.50 -18.65
CA ARG A 90 -2.82 -20.45 -18.38
C ARG A 90 -2.45 -19.16 -17.65
N LEU A 91 -3.05 -18.04 -18.04
CA LEU A 91 -2.87 -16.76 -17.37
C LEU A 91 -3.30 -16.85 -15.90
N ILE A 92 -4.52 -17.32 -15.65
CA ILE A 92 -5.10 -17.42 -14.31
C ILE A 92 -4.29 -18.39 -13.43
N LEU A 93 -3.98 -19.59 -13.94
CA LEU A 93 -3.19 -20.56 -13.17
C LEU A 93 -1.76 -20.07 -12.91
N GLY A 94 -1.16 -19.33 -13.84
CA GLY A 94 0.15 -18.70 -13.65
C GLY A 94 0.12 -17.67 -12.51
N LEU A 95 -0.86 -16.77 -12.51
CA LEU A 95 -1.02 -15.75 -11.47
C LEU A 95 -1.36 -16.37 -10.10
N LEU A 96 -2.27 -17.35 -10.05
CA LEU A 96 -2.62 -18.04 -8.81
C LEU A 96 -1.46 -18.87 -8.26
N GLY A 97 -0.73 -19.57 -9.13
CA GLY A 97 0.44 -20.36 -8.76
C GLY A 97 1.58 -19.49 -8.23
N ALA A 98 1.93 -18.43 -8.97
CA ALA A 98 2.95 -17.47 -8.53
C ALA A 98 2.54 -16.74 -7.25
N GLY A 99 1.27 -16.33 -7.15
CA GLY A 99 0.73 -15.67 -5.96
C GLY A 99 0.76 -16.57 -4.72
N THR A 100 0.32 -17.81 -4.85
CA THR A 100 0.36 -18.80 -3.77
C THR A 100 1.80 -19.11 -3.36
N ALA A 101 2.70 -19.33 -4.32
CA ALA A 101 4.11 -19.55 -4.04
C ALA A 101 4.74 -18.35 -3.29
N ALA A 102 4.44 -17.12 -3.70
CA ALA A 102 4.93 -15.91 -3.05
C ALA A 102 4.39 -15.76 -1.62
N ILE A 103 3.10 -16.07 -1.38
CA ILE A 103 2.52 -16.09 -0.03
C ILE A 103 3.24 -17.12 0.85
N LEU A 104 3.38 -18.36 0.38
CA LEU A 104 4.02 -19.44 1.14
C LEU A 104 5.48 -19.09 1.45
N CYS A 105 6.22 -18.56 0.47
CA CYS A 105 7.60 -18.10 0.68
C CYS A 105 7.65 -16.94 1.69
N GLY A 106 6.72 -15.97 1.60
CA GLY A 106 6.65 -14.85 2.53
C GLY A 106 6.35 -15.29 3.97
N VAL A 107 5.43 -16.26 4.15
CA VAL A 107 5.11 -16.84 5.46
C VAL A 107 6.26 -17.67 6.01
N ALA A 108 6.86 -18.54 5.19
CA ALA A 108 8.01 -19.35 5.59
C ALA A 108 9.19 -18.47 5.99
N TRP A 109 9.51 -17.44 5.20
CA TRP A 109 10.53 -16.46 5.55
C TRP A 109 10.13 -15.68 6.80
N GLY A 110 8.85 -15.38 6.98
CA GLY A 110 8.29 -14.75 8.18
C GLY A 110 8.73 -15.38 9.51
N SER A 111 9.02 -16.69 9.52
CA SER A 111 9.52 -17.41 10.70
C SER A 111 10.95 -17.05 11.10
N VAL A 112 11.79 -16.63 10.15
CA VAL A 112 13.19 -16.25 10.36
C VAL A 112 13.35 -14.71 10.35
N HIS A 113 12.56 -14.03 9.52
CA HIS A 113 12.54 -12.58 9.41
C HIS A 113 11.12 -12.05 9.60
N PRO A 114 10.85 -11.36 10.73
CA PRO A 114 9.52 -10.90 11.08
C PRO A 114 8.82 -10.18 9.94
N MET A 115 7.55 -10.52 9.74
CA MET A 115 6.69 -9.89 8.73
C MET A 115 6.18 -8.55 9.26
N ILE A 116 6.95 -7.49 9.03
CA ILE A 116 6.64 -6.14 9.51
C ILE A 116 6.27 -5.24 8.34
N LYS A 117 5.02 -4.76 8.35
CA LYS A 117 4.49 -3.80 7.37
C LYS A 117 5.13 -2.42 7.50
N ALA A 118 5.40 -1.96 8.73
CA ALA A 118 5.83 -0.59 9.01
C ALA A 118 7.15 -0.20 8.30
N ILE A 119 8.04 -1.16 8.09
CA ILE A 119 9.35 -0.97 7.43
C ILE A 119 9.49 -1.80 6.15
N TRP A 120 8.37 -2.32 5.60
CA TRP A 120 8.33 -3.08 4.36
C TRP A 120 9.34 -4.23 4.29
N THR A 121 9.38 -5.08 5.31
CA THR A 121 10.27 -6.25 5.35
C THR A 121 10.10 -7.16 4.13
N GLY A 122 11.17 -7.83 3.71
CA GLY A 122 11.14 -8.72 2.53
C GLY A 122 10.08 -9.83 2.62
N SER A 123 9.89 -10.41 3.81
CA SER A 123 8.82 -11.38 4.08
C SER A 123 7.42 -10.78 3.87
N PHE A 124 7.20 -9.54 4.33
CA PHE A 124 5.96 -8.79 4.07
C PHE A 124 5.76 -8.45 2.59
N VAL A 125 6.81 -8.01 1.88
CA VAL A 125 6.75 -7.68 0.45
C VAL A 125 6.33 -8.89 -0.37
N LEU A 126 6.93 -10.06 -0.14
CA LEU A 126 6.57 -11.29 -0.84
C LEU A 126 5.12 -11.70 -0.56
N PHE A 127 4.72 -11.65 0.71
CA PHE A 127 3.36 -11.96 1.12
C PHE A 127 2.33 -11.02 0.46
N ALA A 128 2.54 -9.71 0.55
CA ALA A 128 1.67 -8.70 -0.03
C ALA A 128 1.61 -8.78 -1.56
N SER A 129 2.75 -9.04 -2.22
CA SER A 129 2.81 -9.24 -3.67
C SER A 129 2.01 -10.48 -4.09
N GLY A 130 2.11 -11.56 -3.32
CA GLY A 130 1.36 -12.78 -3.60
C GLY A 130 -0.15 -12.60 -3.46
N ILE A 131 -0.61 -11.85 -2.44
CA ILE A 131 -2.02 -11.43 -2.33
C ILE A 131 -2.43 -10.61 -3.56
N GLY A 132 -1.58 -9.67 -3.98
CA GLY A 132 -1.80 -8.86 -5.18
C GLY A 132 -2.02 -9.71 -6.43
N LEU A 133 -1.15 -10.70 -6.69
CA LEU A 133 -1.26 -11.60 -7.84
C LEU A 133 -2.56 -12.42 -7.82
N ILE A 134 -2.96 -12.94 -6.66
CA ILE A 134 -4.22 -13.66 -6.50
C ILE A 134 -5.41 -12.73 -6.77
N ALA A 135 -5.40 -11.53 -6.19
CA ALA A 135 -6.44 -10.53 -6.42
C ALA A 135 -6.54 -10.15 -7.90
N THR A 136 -5.41 -9.96 -8.59
CA THR A 136 -5.37 -9.71 -10.03
C THR A 136 -5.96 -10.88 -10.83
N ALA A 137 -5.67 -12.13 -10.48
CA ALA A 137 -6.27 -13.29 -11.12
C ALA A 137 -7.79 -13.32 -10.95
N LEU A 138 -8.29 -13.01 -9.74
CA LEU A 138 -9.72 -12.95 -9.44
C LEU A 138 -10.41 -11.82 -10.20
N PHE A 139 -9.81 -10.63 -10.26
CA PHE A 139 -10.34 -9.52 -11.05
C PHE A 139 -10.33 -9.82 -12.55
N TYR A 140 -9.29 -10.48 -13.07
CA TYR A 140 -9.26 -10.92 -14.46
C TYR A 140 -10.41 -11.88 -14.77
N VAL A 141 -10.68 -12.86 -13.91
CA VAL A 141 -11.83 -13.77 -14.09
C VAL A 141 -13.16 -13.01 -14.02
N TRP A 142 -13.29 -12.08 -13.08
CA TRP A 142 -14.54 -11.35 -12.89
C TRP A 142 -14.81 -10.38 -14.05
N ILE A 143 -13.84 -9.58 -14.43
CA ILE A 143 -13.99 -8.54 -15.44
C ILE A 143 -13.96 -9.19 -16.83
N GLU A 144 -12.89 -9.90 -17.17
CA GLU A 144 -12.64 -10.36 -18.54
C GLU A 144 -13.38 -11.65 -18.88
N CYS A 145 -13.38 -12.65 -17.99
CA CYS A 145 -14.01 -13.94 -18.30
C CYS A 145 -15.53 -13.96 -18.07
N LYS A 146 -16.04 -13.10 -17.17
CA LYS A 146 -17.48 -13.02 -16.86
C LYS A 146 -18.16 -11.77 -17.41
N ASP A 147 -17.42 -10.89 -18.09
CA ASP A 147 -17.90 -9.65 -18.74
C ASP A 147 -18.73 -8.76 -17.79
N ARG A 148 -18.30 -8.67 -16.51
CA ARG A 148 -19.07 -7.94 -15.48
C ARG A 148 -18.56 -6.53 -15.28
N HIS A 149 -18.92 -5.63 -16.18
CA HIS A 149 -18.61 -4.20 -16.07
C HIS A 149 -19.70 -3.44 -15.29
N GLY A 150 -19.89 -3.77 -14.02
CA GLY A 150 -20.82 -3.07 -13.14
C GLY A 150 -20.42 -1.63 -12.81
N ALA A 151 -21.32 -0.85 -12.21
CA ALA A 151 -21.04 0.54 -11.79
C ALA A 151 -19.84 0.65 -10.83
N ILE A 152 -19.66 -0.34 -9.94
CA ILE A 152 -18.53 -0.41 -9.02
C ILE A 152 -17.21 -0.59 -9.79
N ILE A 153 -17.17 -1.51 -10.76
CA ILE A 153 -15.96 -1.73 -11.57
C ILE A 153 -15.59 -0.46 -12.34
N ARG A 154 -16.57 0.21 -12.96
CA ARG A 154 -16.34 1.51 -13.61
C ARG A 154 -15.81 2.57 -12.64
N ALA A 155 -16.32 2.63 -11.42
CA ALA A 155 -15.81 3.56 -10.41
C ALA A 155 -14.36 3.26 -10.01
N LEU A 156 -14.02 1.97 -9.85
CA LEU A 156 -12.65 1.51 -9.59
C LEU A 156 -11.71 1.81 -10.76
N GLU A 157 -12.16 1.62 -12.01
CA GLU A 157 -11.40 1.97 -13.23
C GLU A 157 -11.11 3.47 -13.30
N ILE A 158 -12.12 4.31 -13.04
CA ILE A 158 -12.00 5.78 -13.03
C ILE A 158 -10.93 6.22 -12.04
N MET A 159 -10.99 5.70 -10.81
CA MET A 159 -10.03 6.04 -9.77
C MET A 159 -8.65 5.43 -10.07
N GLY A 160 -8.60 4.23 -10.64
CA GLY A 160 -7.38 3.51 -10.98
C GLY A 160 -6.58 4.17 -12.12
N ARG A 161 -7.25 4.71 -13.14
CA ARG A 161 -6.61 5.43 -14.26
C ARG A 161 -5.86 6.69 -13.82
N ASN A 162 -6.29 7.31 -12.72
CA ASN A 162 -5.68 8.51 -12.14
C ASN A 162 -5.31 8.25 -10.67
N SER A 163 -4.69 7.10 -10.38
CA SER A 163 -4.42 6.63 -9.00
C SER A 163 -3.55 7.58 -8.18
N ILE A 164 -2.55 8.22 -8.80
CA ILE A 164 -1.69 9.20 -8.11
C ILE A 164 -2.48 10.46 -7.77
N THR A 165 -3.29 10.97 -8.69
CA THR A 165 -4.16 12.11 -8.44
C THR A 165 -5.18 11.80 -7.34
N ALA A 166 -5.79 10.61 -7.39
CA ALA A 166 -6.70 10.14 -6.35
C ALA A 166 -6.02 10.12 -4.97
N TYR A 167 -4.78 9.62 -4.90
CA TYR A 167 -3.99 9.60 -3.67
C TYR A 167 -3.69 11.01 -3.15
N LEU A 168 -3.21 11.92 -4.00
CA LEU A 168 -2.92 13.30 -3.60
C LEU A 168 -4.18 14.00 -3.08
N ILE A 169 -5.29 13.90 -3.80
CA ILE A 169 -6.57 14.47 -3.37
C ILE A 169 -7.02 13.85 -2.05
N HIS A 170 -6.84 12.54 -1.85
CA HIS A 170 -7.17 11.87 -0.60
C HIS A 170 -6.40 12.46 0.59
N VAL A 171 -5.09 12.70 0.44
CA VAL A 171 -4.28 13.33 1.50
C VAL A 171 -4.85 14.70 1.86
N PHE A 172 -5.15 15.54 0.87
CA PHE A 172 -5.78 16.83 1.12
C PHE A 172 -7.17 16.69 1.73
N ALA A 173 -7.98 15.74 1.26
CA ALA A 173 -9.33 15.50 1.75
C ALA A 173 -9.33 15.07 3.21
N VAL A 174 -8.36 14.26 3.65
CA VAL A 174 -8.21 13.87 5.06
C VAL A 174 -7.84 15.07 5.93
N ILE A 175 -6.92 15.94 5.48
CA ILE A 175 -6.56 17.16 6.20
C ILE A 175 -7.78 18.07 6.35
N VAL A 176 -8.49 18.32 5.24
CA VAL A 176 -9.73 19.13 5.25
C VAL A 176 -10.80 18.48 6.13
N ALA A 177 -10.98 17.16 6.06
CA ALA A 177 -11.94 16.44 6.90
C ALA A 177 -11.62 16.60 8.39
N THR A 178 -10.34 16.52 8.75
CA THR A 178 -9.88 16.64 10.14
C THR A 178 -10.13 18.05 10.69
N LEU A 179 -9.98 19.09 9.87
CA LEU A 179 -10.12 20.48 10.28
C LEU A 179 -11.55 21.02 10.16
N ALA A 180 -12.24 20.73 9.06
CA ALA A 180 -13.52 21.34 8.70
C ALA A 180 -14.72 20.44 9.02
N LEU A 181 -14.56 19.12 9.01
CA LEU A 181 -15.66 18.18 9.27
C LEU A 181 -15.73 17.74 10.75
N ARG A 182 -14.79 18.16 11.61
CA ARG A 182 -14.76 17.80 13.04
C ARG A 182 -16.04 18.20 13.77
N ASP A 183 -16.47 19.45 13.59
CA ASP A 183 -17.69 19.96 14.23
C ASP A 183 -18.94 19.33 13.62
N GLY A 184 -18.93 19.10 12.31
CA GLY A 184 -20.00 18.38 11.61
C GLY A 184 -20.14 16.93 12.10
N TYR A 185 -19.02 16.24 12.30
CA TYR A 185 -18.97 14.90 12.89
C TYR A 185 -19.54 14.91 14.32
N ALA A 186 -19.10 15.83 15.18
CA ALA A 186 -19.57 15.91 16.55
C ALA A 186 -21.10 16.15 16.62
N ARG A 187 -21.62 17.03 15.77
CA ARG A 187 -23.07 17.29 15.67
C ARG A 187 -23.83 16.07 15.15
N LEU A 188 -23.35 15.44 14.07
CA LEU A 188 -24.02 14.29 13.48
C LEU A 188 -23.97 13.07 14.40
N ALA A 189 -22.86 12.87 15.12
CA ALA A 189 -22.70 11.80 16.10
C ALA A 189 -23.65 12.01 17.30
N ALA A 190 -23.86 13.25 17.73
CA ALA A 190 -24.81 13.59 18.79
C ALA A 190 -26.29 13.39 18.38
N LEU A 191 -26.61 13.65 17.10
CA LEU A 191 -27.98 13.53 16.58
C LEU A 191 -28.37 12.11 16.14
N SER A 192 -27.38 11.27 15.81
CA SER A 192 -27.62 9.94 15.26
C SER A 192 -26.83 8.89 16.04
N SER A 193 -25.62 8.58 15.59
CA SER A 193 -24.66 7.74 16.29
C SER A 193 -23.25 8.00 15.75
N PRO A 194 -22.19 7.68 16.51
CA PRO A 194 -20.81 7.78 16.03
C PRO A 194 -20.56 6.98 14.75
N GLN A 195 -21.20 5.82 14.58
CA GLN A 195 -21.04 4.98 13.40
C GLN A 195 -21.58 5.66 12.14
N ILE A 196 -22.80 6.20 12.21
CA ILE A 196 -23.42 6.92 11.08
C ILE A 196 -22.60 8.16 10.73
N ALA A 197 -22.15 8.91 11.73
CA ALA A 197 -21.28 10.06 11.53
C ALA A 197 -19.94 9.67 10.86
N THR A 198 -19.37 8.54 11.24
CA THR A 198 -18.14 8.01 10.62
C THR A 198 -18.38 7.63 9.16
N PHE A 199 -19.48 6.92 8.85
CA PHE A 199 -19.82 6.58 7.46
C PHE A 199 -20.07 7.82 6.61
N ALA A 200 -20.71 8.85 7.16
CA ALA A 200 -20.94 10.11 6.46
C ALA A 200 -19.63 10.83 6.12
N VAL A 201 -18.68 10.89 7.06
CA VAL A 201 -17.34 11.47 6.81
C VAL A 201 -16.57 10.65 5.76
N ILE A 202 -16.59 9.31 5.86
CA ILE A 202 -15.96 8.44 4.85
C ILE A 202 -16.59 8.68 3.48
N GLY A 203 -17.92 8.74 3.40
CA GLY A 203 -18.65 9.04 2.18
C GLY A 203 -18.28 10.40 1.59
N ALA A 204 -18.14 11.42 2.43
CA ALA A 204 -17.70 12.75 2.01
C ALA A 204 -16.27 12.72 1.44
N ILE A 205 -15.33 12.05 2.11
CA ILE A 205 -13.95 11.90 1.62
C ILE A 205 -13.95 11.14 0.28
N LEU A 206 -14.70 10.05 0.17
CA LEU A 206 -14.83 9.30 -1.08
C LEU A 206 -15.40 10.17 -2.20
N ALA A 207 -16.42 10.99 -1.93
CA ALA A 207 -16.97 11.91 -2.90
C ALA A 207 -15.96 13.00 -3.32
N MET A 208 -15.18 13.54 -2.37
CA MET A 208 -14.12 14.50 -2.64
C MET A 208 -13.01 13.93 -3.52
N VAL A 209 -12.68 12.65 -3.37
CA VAL A 209 -11.67 11.96 -4.21
C VAL A 209 -12.24 11.52 -5.55
N PHE A 210 -13.48 11.02 -5.56
CA PHE A 210 -14.12 10.49 -6.75
C PHE A 210 -14.54 11.58 -7.74
N THR A 211 -15.05 12.72 -7.26
CA THR A 211 -15.59 13.77 -8.15
C THR A 211 -14.52 14.33 -9.11
N PRO A 212 -13.30 14.69 -8.66
CA PRO A 212 -12.27 15.18 -9.55
C PRO A 212 -11.74 14.09 -10.48
N THR A 213 -11.56 12.86 -9.99
CA THR A 213 -11.07 11.73 -10.81
C THR A 213 -12.08 11.33 -11.89
N TRP A 214 -13.37 11.37 -11.56
CA TRP A 214 -14.46 11.21 -12.52
C TRP A 214 -14.48 12.31 -13.58
N TRP A 215 -14.30 13.57 -13.16
CA TRP A 215 -14.25 14.71 -14.07
C TRP A 215 -13.05 14.61 -15.03
N MET A 216 -11.88 14.26 -14.52
CA MET A 216 -10.69 14.00 -15.33
C MET A 216 -10.92 12.88 -16.34
N ASN A 217 -11.53 11.77 -15.91
CA ASN A 217 -11.84 10.65 -16.81
C ASN A 217 -12.83 11.07 -17.91
N ARG A 218 -13.83 11.91 -17.62
CA ARG A 218 -14.73 12.46 -18.66
C ARG A 218 -14.02 13.35 -19.68
N ARG A 219 -12.94 14.03 -19.27
CA ARG A 219 -12.13 14.88 -20.14
C ARG A 219 -11.00 14.11 -20.84
N GLY A 220 -10.82 12.83 -20.54
CA GLY A 220 -9.71 12.02 -21.05
C GLY A 220 -8.34 12.40 -20.46
N TRP A 221 -8.30 13.11 -19.34
CA TRP A 221 -7.05 13.52 -18.69
C TRP A 221 -6.47 12.39 -17.86
N ILE A 222 -5.22 12.03 -18.15
CA ILE A 222 -4.45 11.02 -17.43
C ILE A 222 -3.14 11.65 -16.98
N LEU A 223 -2.96 11.81 -15.67
CA LEU A 223 -1.69 12.26 -15.11
C LEU A 223 -0.69 11.09 -15.15
N ARG A 224 0.41 11.27 -15.87
CA ARG A 224 1.54 10.32 -15.93
C ARG A 224 2.73 10.95 -15.21
N ILE A 225 3.44 10.16 -14.40
CA ILE A 225 4.68 10.54 -13.72
C ILE A 225 5.80 9.65 -14.24
#